data_AF-A0A7C2UB16-F1
#
_entry.id   AF-A0A7C2UB16-F1
#
_cell.length_a   1.000
_cell.length_b   1.000
_cell.length_c   1.000
_cell.angle_alpha   90.00
_cell.angle_beta   90.00
_cell.angle_gamma   90.00
#
_symmetry.space_group_name_H-M   'P 1'
#
loop_
_entity.id
_entity.type
_entity.pdbx_description
1 polymer ?
#
loop_
_entity_poly.entity_id
_entity_poly.type
_entity_poly.pdbx_seq_one_letter_code
_entity_poly.pdbx_strand_id
1 'polypeptide(L)'
;QRVQPSQEAPPGHYDPTRIHRPRVRVPRPNFLTAVTRDGRWIQFANTTDRLCVSLMEALDLLHLYGEERFAKLPAVFTEEDAEALWERVLEQVRQRTLDEWRAVFDQRRDLAWEEVRLPWESHQHRQVRHNGHFVVVPGLQGQETLQPGPLFTLDGVRALQLHRAPLLGEHTDELVSLPERPPSVERGGGEASDGPPLAGVTILDFSSWIAGPLAVSILATLGARVIKIEPVGGDLSRFSTAGLLAFPMTQGKESLAVDLTRPEGQEIVHRLVRRADILLHNYRADVPRKLGIDYETCRRLNPELIYVNASAYGDSGPDAGKPAFHATIAALAGNQARQAGAGHPPRDIDRLGLEDLKREAWRLIKAAEGNADPIASLGTAAAVLVALHLRDRHRRGYYIVTTMVASNIYANSDEAIVFPGRPPGQQVDEQVLGLGPLYRLYRAAQGWVFLACVQPSEWEAFCSLVGREDLAGRWQEAWGEGAAHLAGELEALFLGRTAREWEEAAIRADVPLVAVEERDPGRFFMEDPRMLSLGYSVDVVSPVHGKYRRHGAYWRFSRDRLTFGPWEPLGGHTVPILRELGYSDQQISDLVQRRVVEAWEGGRA
;
A
#
# COMPACT_ATOMS: atom_id res chain seq x y z
N GLN A 1 -6.56 -57.41 -3.04
CA GLN A 1 -7.71 -57.10 -3.93
C GLN A 1 -7.67 -55.59 -4.18
N ARG A 2 -7.07 -55.14 -5.28
CA ARG A 2 -7.72 -54.49 -6.43
C ARG A 2 -8.73 -53.36 -6.08
N VAL A 3 -8.23 -52.12 -6.26
CA VAL A 3 -8.82 -50.94 -6.94
C VAL A 3 -10.13 -50.33 -6.43
N GLN A 4 -10.06 -49.06 -6.00
CA GLN A 4 -10.67 -47.93 -6.75
C GLN A 4 -9.89 -46.61 -6.52
N PRO A 5 -9.56 -45.84 -7.57
CA PRO A 5 -9.03 -44.48 -7.47
C PRO A 5 -10.19 -43.48 -7.47
N SER A 6 -10.26 -42.59 -6.47
CA SER A 6 -11.24 -41.50 -6.48
C SER A 6 -10.74 -40.35 -7.35
N GLN A 7 -11.29 -40.29 -8.56
CA GLN A 7 -11.60 -39.13 -9.40
C GLN A 7 -10.53 -38.02 -9.50
N GLU A 8 -9.91 -37.95 -10.68
CA GLU A 8 -9.26 -36.76 -11.19
C GLU A 8 -10.24 -35.57 -11.11
N ALA A 9 -9.83 -34.52 -10.41
CA ALA A 9 -10.50 -33.23 -10.47
C ALA A 9 -10.38 -32.66 -11.91
N PRO A 10 -11.41 -31.95 -12.40
CA PRO A 10 -11.38 -31.41 -13.75
C PRO A 10 -10.18 -30.45 -13.94
N PRO A 11 -9.57 -30.40 -15.13
CA PRO A 11 -8.47 -29.48 -15.42
C PRO A 11 -8.99 -28.04 -15.31
N GLY A 12 -8.53 -27.30 -14.30
CA GLY A 12 -8.90 -25.88 -14.14
C GLY A 12 -9.04 -25.35 -12.71
N HIS A 13 -8.96 -26.19 -11.67
CA HIS A 13 -8.98 -25.70 -10.28
C HIS A 13 -7.60 -25.79 -9.63
N TYR A 14 -6.99 -24.63 -9.40
CA TYR A 14 -5.82 -24.46 -8.54
C TYR A 14 -6.21 -24.80 -7.10
N ASP A 15 -5.57 -25.81 -6.51
CA ASP A 15 -5.66 -26.15 -5.08
C ASP A 15 -4.47 -25.51 -4.35
N PRO A 16 -4.64 -24.36 -3.68
CA PRO A 16 -3.57 -23.66 -2.99
C PRO A 16 -2.95 -24.44 -1.81
N THR A 17 -3.52 -25.59 -1.43
CA THR A 17 -3.07 -26.35 -0.25
C THR A 17 -1.97 -27.39 -0.56
N ARG A 18 -1.66 -27.65 -1.83
CA ARG A 18 -0.76 -28.76 -2.26
C ARG A 18 0.71 -28.40 -2.50
N ILE A 19 1.16 -27.19 -2.15
CA ILE A 19 2.59 -26.85 -2.23
C ILE A 19 3.34 -27.43 -1.01
N HIS A 20 4.06 -28.53 -1.21
CA HIS A 20 5.04 -29.05 -0.25
C HIS A 20 6.37 -28.29 -0.35
N ARG A 21 6.54 -27.16 0.38
CA ARG A 21 7.82 -26.45 0.66
C ARG A 21 7.72 -25.61 1.96
N PRO A 22 8.85 -25.25 2.61
CA PRO A 22 8.87 -24.78 3.99
C PRO A 22 8.02 -23.52 4.15
N ARG A 23 7.04 -23.56 5.04
CA ARG A 23 6.25 -22.38 5.40
C ARG A 23 7.20 -21.37 6.06
N VAL A 24 7.58 -20.32 5.34
CA VAL A 24 8.11 -19.12 6.00
C VAL A 24 6.92 -18.48 6.70
N ARG A 25 6.67 -18.90 7.94
CA ARG A 25 5.74 -18.20 8.83
C ARG A 25 6.36 -16.85 9.14
N VAL A 26 5.54 -15.81 9.08
CA VAL A 26 5.92 -14.49 9.59
C VAL A 26 6.25 -14.67 11.08
N PRO A 27 7.44 -14.25 11.55
CA PRO A 27 7.87 -14.49 12.92
C PRO A 27 6.99 -13.75 13.93
N ARG A 28 7.01 -14.20 15.19
CA ARG A 28 6.28 -13.56 16.30
C ARG A 28 7.24 -13.13 17.42
N PRO A 29 6.99 -11.99 18.10
CA PRO A 29 5.84 -11.10 17.94
C PRO A 29 6.03 -10.13 16.76
N ASN A 30 4.98 -9.95 15.96
CA ASN A 30 4.97 -9.07 14.79
C ASN A 30 3.56 -8.47 14.58
N PHE A 31 3.51 -7.32 13.89
CA PHE A 31 2.32 -6.49 13.63
C PHE A 31 1.54 -6.24 14.91
N LEU A 32 2.26 -5.86 15.96
CA LEU A 32 1.76 -5.68 17.29
C LEU A 32 1.51 -4.20 17.56
N THR A 33 0.36 -3.85 18.12
CA THR A 33 0.14 -2.53 18.73
C THR A 33 0.10 -2.66 20.24
N ALA A 34 0.79 -1.75 20.95
CA ALA A 34 0.88 -1.76 22.40
C ALA A 34 0.74 -0.34 22.95
N VAL A 35 0.29 -0.20 24.19
CA VAL A 35 0.10 1.11 24.82
C VAL A 35 1.13 1.37 25.91
N THR A 36 1.64 2.59 25.94
CA THR A 36 2.61 3.07 26.93
C THR A 36 1.91 3.51 28.22
N ARG A 37 2.68 3.71 29.29
CA ARG A 37 2.18 4.19 30.59
C ARG A 37 1.38 5.50 30.50
N ASP A 38 1.74 6.37 29.57
CA ASP A 38 1.10 7.68 29.33
C ASP A 38 -0.02 7.64 28.28
N GLY A 39 -0.55 6.45 27.96
CA GLY A 39 -1.71 6.28 27.09
C GLY A 39 -1.43 6.49 25.60
N ARG A 40 -0.16 6.41 25.17
CA ARG A 40 0.24 6.53 23.76
C ARG A 40 0.40 5.15 23.15
N TRP A 41 -0.06 4.99 21.92
CA TRP A 41 -0.04 3.71 21.24
C TRP A 41 1.16 3.62 20.29
N ILE A 42 1.84 2.48 20.32
CA ILE A 42 3.01 2.16 19.49
C ILE A 42 2.66 0.97 18.61
N GLN A 43 2.85 1.13 17.31
CA GLN A 43 2.79 0.05 16.34
C GLN A 43 4.19 -0.51 16.09
N PHE A 44 4.36 -1.81 16.26
CA PHE A 44 5.54 -2.58 15.86
C PHE A 44 5.27 -3.39 14.60
N ALA A 45 6.26 -3.54 13.73
CA ALA A 45 6.17 -4.38 12.54
C ALA A 45 7.49 -5.13 12.27
N ASN A 46 7.86 -6.01 13.20
CA ASN A 46 9.11 -6.75 13.15
C ASN A 46 8.92 -8.08 12.39
N THR A 47 9.02 -8.04 11.06
CA THR A 47 8.63 -9.17 10.20
C THR A 47 9.74 -10.18 9.91
N THR A 48 10.90 -10.07 10.55
CA THR A 48 12.03 -11.02 10.39
C THR A 48 12.58 -11.39 11.77
N ASP A 49 13.20 -12.56 11.87
CA ASP A 49 13.76 -13.07 13.13
C ASP A 49 14.70 -12.05 13.79
N ARG A 50 15.55 -11.40 12.99
CA ARG A 50 16.45 -10.33 13.46
C ARG A 50 15.69 -9.17 14.08
N LEU A 51 14.59 -8.73 13.46
CA LEU A 51 13.78 -7.62 13.97
C LEU A 51 13.02 -8.03 15.24
N CYS A 52 12.49 -9.26 15.30
CA CYS A 52 11.84 -9.78 16.51
C CYS A 52 12.82 -9.85 17.68
N VAL A 53 14.01 -10.42 17.47
CA VAL A 53 15.06 -10.47 18.50
C VAL A 53 15.44 -9.06 18.96
N SER A 54 15.58 -8.10 18.04
CA SER A 54 15.88 -6.71 18.41
C SER A 54 14.79 -6.07 19.27
N LEU A 55 13.51 -6.36 19.00
CA LEU A 55 12.39 -5.92 19.84
C LEU A 55 12.48 -6.55 21.23
N MET A 56 12.66 -7.87 21.32
CA MET A 56 12.74 -8.58 22.61
C MET A 56 13.91 -8.06 23.44
N GLU A 57 15.05 -7.79 22.83
CA GLU A 57 16.21 -7.19 23.48
C GLU A 57 15.92 -5.74 23.93
N ALA A 58 15.22 -4.94 23.11
CA ALA A 58 14.83 -3.58 23.47
C ALA A 58 13.89 -3.50 24.67
N LEU A 59 13.03 -4.52 24.82
CA LEU A 59 12.06 -4.64 25.91
C LEU A 59 12.62 -5.39 27.13
N ASP A 60 13.88 -5.81 27.10
CA ASP A 60 14.51 -6.65 28.15
C ASP A 60 13.78 -8.00 28.36
N LEU A 61 13.20 -8.54 27.30
CA LEU A 61 12.45 -9.79 27.28
C LEU A 61 13.19 -10.96 26.61
N LEU A 62 14.47 -10.77 26.24
CA LEU A 62 15.23 -11.81 25.54
C LEU A 62 15.37 -13.11 26.35
N HIS A 63 15.35 -13.00 27.68
CA HIS A 63 15.40 -14.12 28.61
C HIS A 63 14.23 -15.11 28.42
N LEU A 64 13.08 -14.66 27.90
CA LEU A 64 11.92 -15.51 27.65
C LEU A 64 12.23 -16.62 26.65
N TYR A 65 13.13 -16.41 25.69
CA TYR A 65 13.55 -17.47 24.75
C TYR A 65 14.34 -18.60 25.43
N GLY A 66 14.75 -18.45 26.68
CA GLY A 66 15.30 -19.55 27.50
C GLY A 66 14.23 -20.46 28.12
N GLU A 67 12.96 -20.03 28.14
CA GLU A 67 11.86 -20.83 28.66
C GLU A 67 11.41 -21.87 27.63
N GLU A 68 11.12 -23.10 28.07
CA GLU A 68 10.70 -24.20 27.18
C GLU A 68 9.54 -23.80 26.26
N ARG A 69 8.61 -22.99 26.79
CA ARG A 69 7.44 -22.48 26.07
C ARG A 69 7.83 -21.63 24.85
N PHE A 70 8.82 -20.74 24.99
CA PHE A 70 9.18 -19.79 23.94
C PHE A 70 10.47 -20.16 23.19
N ALA A 71 11.14 -21.25 23.55
CA ALA A 71 12.44 -21.65 23.01
C ALA A 71 12.48 -21.84 21.48
N LYS A 72 11.31 -22.05 20.85
CA LYS A 72 11.17 -22.23 19.41
C LYS A 72 10.79 -20.95 18.65
N LEU A 73 10.41 -19.89 19.35
CA LEU A 73 10.18 -18.56 18.78
C LEU A 73 11.51 -17.90 18.39
N PRO A 74 11.49 -16.93 17.46
CA PRO A 74 10.33 -16.38 16.75
C PRO A 74 9.86 -17.22 15.55
N ALA A 75 10.62 -18.25 15.16
CA ALA A 75 10.44 -19.00 13.90
C ALA A 75 9.35 -20.07 13.95
N VAL A 76 9.18 -20.75 15.10
CA VAL A 76 8.22 -21.85 15.27
C VAL A 76 7.42 -21.63 16.55
N PHE A 77 6.09 -21.57 16.41
CA PHE A 77 5.17 -21.25 17.50
C PHE A 77 3.81 -21.90 17.33
N THR A 78 3.11 -22.11 18.45
CA THR A 78 1.65 -22.28 18.48
C THR A 78 0.98 -20.91 18.64
N GLU A 79 -0.29 -20.76 18.28
CA GLU A 79 -1.01 -19.50 18.50
C GLU A 79 -1.08 -19.14 20.00
N GLU A 80 -1.19 -20.15 20.87
CA GLU A 80 -1.18 -19.98 22.32
C GLU A 80 0.16 -19.44 22.84
N ASP A 81 1.29 -19.89 22.30
CA ASP A 81 2.62 -19.37 22.67
C ASP A 81 2.83 -17.95 22.14
N ALA A 82 2.36 -17.68 20.92
CA ALA A 82 2.42 -16.34 20.34
C ALA A 82 1.58 -15.34 21.12
N GLU A 83 0.39 -15.75 21.57
CA GLU A 83 -0.50 -14.95 22.41
C GLU A 83 0.11 -14.67 23.79
N ALA A 84 0.66 -15.69 24.47
CA ALA A 84 1.31 -15.47 25.75
C ALA A 84 2.56 -14.58 25.65
N LEU A 85 3.35 -14.72 24.58
CA LEU A 85 4.47 -13.81 24.35
C LEU A 85 3.99 -12.37 24.10
N TRP A 86 2.89 -12.23 23.36
CA TRP A 86 2.27 -10.94 23.12
C TRP A 86 1.83 -10.27 24.43
N GLU A 87 1.19 -10.99 25.34
CA GLU A 87 0.82 -10.47 26.66
C GLU A 87 2.02 -9.93 27.43
N ARG A 88 3.17 -10.64 27.42
CA ARG A 88 4.41 -10.15 28.03
C ARG A 88 4.90 -8.84 27.40
N VAL A 89 4.79 -8.71 26.08
CA VAL A 89 5.17 -7.47 25.40
C VAL A 89 4.22 -6.33 25.78
N LEU A 90 2.91 -6.55 25.84
CA LEU A 90 1.95 -5.53 26.27
C LEU A 90 2.23 -5.06 27.70
N GLU A 91 2.45 -6.01 28.61
CA GLU A 91 2.80 -5.73 30.01
C GLU A 91 4.07 -4.88 30.13
N GLN A 92 5.10 -5.19 29.34
CA GLN A 92 6.36 -4.44 29.37
C GLN A 92 6.21 -3.04 28.78
N VAL A 93 5.60 -2.89 27.60
CA VAL A 93 5.46 -1.58 26.96
C VAL A 93 4.68 -0.62 27.87
N ARG A 94 3.70 -1.11 28.63
CA ARG A 94 2.92 -0.31 29.59
C ARG A 94 3.73 0.20 30.79
N GLN A 95 4.95 -0.30 31.04
CA GLN A 95 5.76 0.14 32.17
C GLN A 95 6.40 1.53 32.00
N ARG A 96 6.58 1.99 30.75
CA ARG A 96 7.27 3.26 30.45
C ARG A 96 6.42 4.15 29.56
N THR A 97 6.69 5.45 29.62
CA THR A 97 6.12 6.46 28.73
C THR A 97 6.66 6.32 27.31
N LEU A 98 6.00 6.94 26.34
CA LEU A 98 6.47 6.98 24.96
C LEU A 98 7.85 7.62 24.83
N ASP A 99 8.15 8.68 25.57
CA ASP A 99 9.44 9.37 25.47
C ASP A 99 10.59 8.50 26.03
N GLU A 100 10.36 7.79 27.13
CA GLU A 100 11.30 6.79 27.67
C GLU A 100 11.55 5.66 26.67
N TRP A 101 10.50 5.16 26.00
CA TRP A 101 10.65 4.13 24.96
C TRP A 101 11.36 4.64 23.72
N ARG A 102 11.05 5.86 23.27
CA ARG A 102 11.72 6.49 22.14
C ARG A 102 13.22 6.58 22.36
N ALA A 103 13.65 6.94 23.59
CA ALA A 103 15.06 7.00 23.94
C ALA A 103 15.77 5.64 23.82
N VAL A 104 15.07 4.51 23.99
CA VAL A 104 15.61 3.16 23.79
C VAL A 104 15.55 2.75 22.32
N PHE A 105 14.38 2.91 21.70
CA PHE A 105 14.12 2.37 20.36
C PHE A 105 14.88 3.12 19.26
N ASP A 106 15.10 4.43 19.41
CA ASP A 106 15.85 5.24 18.44
C ASP A 106 17.33 4.88 18.35
N GLN A 107 17.88 4.20 19.37
CA GLN A 107 19.26 3.73 19.37
C GLN A 107 19.44 2.45 18.54
N ARG A 108 18.34 1.79 18.14
CA ARG A 108 18.35 0.47 17.49
C ARG A 108 18.03 0.60 16.01
N ARG A 109 19.01 0.25 15.15
CA ARG A 109 18.84 0.26 13.69
C ARG A 109 17.92 -0.83 13.14
N ASP A 110 17.68 -1.89 13.91
CA ASP A 110 16.92 -3.06 13.46
C ASP A 110 15.63 -3.25 14.26
N LEU A 111 14.91 -2.16 14.48
CA LEU A 111 13.62 -2.18 15.17
C LEU A 111 12.59 -1.34 14.41
N ALA A 112 11.52 -1.98 13.94
CA ALA A 112 10.44 -1.32 13.22
C ALA A 112 9.33 -0.95 14.21
N TRP A 113 9.20 0.35 14.48
CA TRP A 113 8.20 0.88 15.40
C TRP A 113 7.74 2.29 14.98
N GLU A 114 6.49 2.64 15.20
CA GLU A 114 6.00 4.02 15.05
C GLU A 114 4.91 4.32 16.09
N GLU A 115 4.81 5.58 16.48
CA GLU A 115 3.65 6.03 17.26
C GLU A 115 2.40 6.06 16.37
N VAL A 116 1.27 5.60 16.90
CA VAL A 116 -0.04 5.75 16.26
C VAL A 116 -0.47 7.22 16.40
N ARG A 117 -0.57 7.92 15.27
CA ARG A 117 -0.90 9.35 15.19
C ARG A 117 -2.29 9.57 14.59
N LEU A 118 -2.86 10.74 14.82
CA LEU A 118 -3.90 11.28 13.96
C LEU A 118 -3.26 11.94 12.72
N PRO A 119 -3.96 12.04 11.57
CA PRO A 119 -3.36 12.56 10.34
C PRO A 119 -2.72 13.95 10.48
N TRP A 120 -3.35 14.87 11.22
CA TRP A 120 -2.80 16.20 11.47
C TRP A 120 -1.63 16.21 12.44
N GLU A 121 -1.39 15.16 13.22
CA GLU A 121 -0.23 15.04 14.13
C GLU A 121 1.02 14.56 13.38
N SER A 122 0.88 14.01 12.16
CA SER A 122 2.00 13.48 11.37
C SER A 122 3.08 14.55 11.09
N HIS A 123 2.70 15.84 10.98
CA HIS A 123 3.65 16.96 10.80
C HIS A 123 4.67 17.11 11.95
N GLN A 124 4.42 16.48 13.10
CA GLN A 124 5.31 16.51 14.25
C GLN A 124 6.44 15.50 14.14
N HIS A 125 6.30 14.48 13.29
CA HIS A 125 7.30 13.43 13.14
C HIS A 125 8.61 13.98 12.55
N ARG A 126 9.75 13.62 13.14
CA ARG A 126 11.07 14.19 12.77
C ARG A 126 11.44 13.95 11.31
N GLN A 127 11.14 12.76 10.78
CA GLN A 127 11.41 12.47 9.37
C GLN A 127 10.46 13.21 8.43
N VAL A 128 9.21 13.43 8.84
CA VAL A 128 8.21 14.18 8.05
C VAL A 128 8.66 15.63 7.91
N ARG A 129 9.17 16.23 9.00
CA ARG A 129 9.78 17.56 8.99
C ARG A 129 11.06 17.61 8.14
N HIS A 130 11.96 16.65 8.30
CA HIS A 130 13.20 16.56 7.53
C HIS A 130 12.93 16.51 6.02
N ASN A 131 11.96 15.71 5.60
CA ASN A 131 11.61 15.57 4.19
C ASN A 131 10.79 16.73 3.62
N GLY A 132 10.34 17.69 4.45
CA GLY A 132 9.44 18.76 4.00
C GLY A 132 8.08 18.24 3.51
N HIS A 133 7.59 17.12 4.07
CA HIS A 133 6.29 16.54 3.70
C HIS A 133 5.10 17.39 4.14
N PHE A 134 5.33 18.40 4.99
CA PHE A 134 4.38 19.47 5.25
C PHE A 134 5.02 20.80 4.89
N VAL A 135 4.22 21.67 4.29
CA VAL A 135 4.62 23.00 3.83
C VAL A 135 3.64 24.04 4.33
N VAL A 136 4.15 25.25 4.55
CA VAL A 136 3.34 26.39 4.93
C VAL A 136 2.62 26.90 3.68
N VAL A 137 1.30 26.96 3.74
CA VAL A 137 0.44 27.52 2.69
C VAL A 137 -0.29 28.72 3.30
N PRO A 138 -0.25 29.90 2.66
CA PRO A 138 -1.06 31.04 3.09
C PRO A 138 -2.53 30.63 3.16
N GLY A 139 -3.24 31.03 4.20
CA GLY A 139 -4.67 30.83 4.38
C GLY A 139 -5.46 32.13 4.18
N LEU A 140 -6.71 32.12 4.60
CA LEU A 140 -7.56 33.33 4.56
C LEU A 140 -7.12 34.32 5.64
N GLN A 141 -7.28 35.61 5.37
CA GLN A 141 -7.01 36.70 6.32
C GLN A 141 -5.58 36.68 6.92
N GLY A 142 -4.60 36.14 6.19
CA GLY A 142 -3.20 36.09 6.63
C GLY A 142 -2.88 34.97 7.62
N GLN A 143 -3.83 34.08 7.94
CA GLN A 143 -3.56 32.89 8.73
C GLN A 143 -2.67 31.91 7.94
N GLU A 144 -1.67 31.31 8.55
CA GLU A 144 -0.89 30.25 7.92
C GLU A 144 -1.52 28.87 8.19
N THR A 145 -1.43 27.99 7.21
CA THR A 145 -1.84 26.58 7.32
C THR A 145 -0.64 25.70 7.01
N LEU A 146 -0.49 24.57 7.69
CA LEU A 146 0.40 23.49 7.25
C LEU A 146 -0.41 22.47 6.48
N GLN A 147 0.03 22.14 5.28
CA GLN A 147 -0.63 21.17 4.39
C GLN A 147 0.39 20.17 3.85
N PRO A 148 -0.04 19.02 3.31
CA PRO A 148 0.87 18.09 2.64
C PRO A 148 1.66 18.81 1.54
N GLY A 149 2.99 18.74 1.64
CA GLY A 149 3.91 19.18 0.61
C GLY A 149 4.01 18.17 -0.54
N PRO A 150 4.92 18.38 -1.51
CA PRO A 150 5.01 17.52 -2.70
C PRO A 150 5.08 16.02 -2.39
N LEU A 151 4.35 15.21 -3.18
CA LEU A 151 4.28 13.75 -3.04
C LEU A 151 5.64 13.05 -3.24
N PHE A 152 6.52 13.66 -4.02
CA PHE A 152 7.88 13.22 -4.28
C PHE A 152 8.75 14.44 -4.58
N THR A 153 10.06 14.28 -4.40
CA THR A 153 11.06 15.27 -4.79
C THR A 153 11.83 14.79 -6.01
N LEU A 154 12.30 15.73 -6.81
CA LEU A 154 13.04 15.45 -8.04
C LEU A 154 14.17 16.47 -8.19
N ASP A 155 15.39 15.98 -8.39
CA ASP A 155 16.58 16.83 -8.46
C ASP A 155 16.50 17.84 -9.61
N GLY A 156 16.82 19.10 -9.30
CA GLY A 156 16.81 20.22 -10.24
C GLY A 156 15.44 20.80 -10.57
N VAL A 157 14.36 20.33 -9.95
CA VAL A 157 13.01 20.89 -10.10
C VAL A 157 12.57 21.52 -8.78
N ARG A 158 12.30 22.84 -8.80
CA ARG A 158 11.73 23.53 -7.65
C ARG A 158 10.25 23.15 -7.53
N ALA A 159 9.84 22.79 -6.31
CA ALA A 159 8.43 22.65 -5.98
C ALA A 159 7.69 23.97 -6.29
N LEU A 160 6.48 23.86 -6.82
CA LEU A 160 5.63 25.01 -7.11
C LEU A 160 5.32 25.78 -5.82
N GLN A 161 5.19 27.10 -5.94
CA GLN A 161 4.65 27.91 -4.86
C GLN A 161 3.18 27.52 -4.68
N LEU A 162 2.84 27.02 -3.49
CA LEU A 162 1.47 26.66 -3.16
C LEU A 162 0.68 27.91 -2.79
N HIS A 163 -0.56 27.97 -3.27
CA HIS A 163 -1.51 29.03 -2.99
C HIS A 163 -2.69 28.48 -2.18
N ARG A 164 -3.41 29.36 -1.49
CA ARG A 164 -4.64 28.97 -0.80
C ARG A 164 -5.68 28.46 -1.80
N ALA A 165 -6.58 27.61 -1.32
CA ALA A 165 -7.79 27.30 -2.07
C ALA A 165 -8.57 28.59 -2.38
N PRO A 166 -9.10 28.74 -3.61
CA PRO A 166 -9.89 29.90 -3.98
C PRO A 166 -11.22 29.93 -3.22
N LEU A 167 -11.72 31.12 -2.93
CA LEU A 167 -13.07 31.30 -2.41
C LEU A 167 -14.11 30.98 -3.50
N LEU A 168 -15.32 30.63 -3.08
CA LEU A 168 -16.43 30.43 -4.02
C LEU A 168 -16.63 31.71 -4.85
N GLY A 169 -16.43 31.60 -6.15
CA GLY A 169 -16.59 32.69 -7.11
C GLY A 169 -15.40 33.65 -7.24
N GLU A 170 -14.29 33.42 -6.54
CA GLU A 170 -13.14 34.35 -6.49
C GLU A 170 -12.58 34.72 -7.87
N HIS A 171 -12.50 33.74 -8.77
CA HIS A 171 -11.92 33.90 -10.09
C HIS A 171 -12.97 33.85 -11.22
N THR A 172 -14.27 33.89 -10.90
CA THR A 172 -15.33 33.69 -11.92
C THR A 172 -15.20 34.68 -13.07
N ASP A 173 -15.13 35.97 -12.78
CA ASP A 173 -15.09 37.02 -13.81
C ASP A 173 -13.80 36.93 -14.64
N GLU A 174 -12.67 36.67 -13.99
CA GLU A 174 -11.37 36.49 -14.66
C GLU A 174 -11.41 35.29 -15.62
N LEU A 175 -11.88 34.13 -15.15
CA LEU A 175 -11.91 32.90 -15.94
C LEU A 175 -12.90 32.95 -17.11
N VAL A 176 -14.05 33.61 -16.92
CA VAL A 176 -15.03 33.83 -18.00
C VAL A 176 -14.46 34.77 -19.08
N SER A 177 -13.55 35.66 -18.71
CA SER A 177 -12.90 36.60 -19.64
C SER A 177 -11.66 36.04 -20.34
N LEU A 178 -11.20 34.83 -19.99
CA LEU A 178 -9.99 34.25 -20.59
C LEU A 178 -10.20 34.01 -22.08
N PRO A 179 -9.22 34.38 -22.92
CA PRO A 179 -9.29 34.08 -24.34
C PRO A 179 -9.26 32.56 -24.55
N GLU A 180 -9.89 32.09 -25.64
CA GLU A 180 -9.79 30.70 -26.04
C GLU A 180 -8.32 30.28 -26.13
N ARG A 181 -8.00 29.14 -25.51
CA ARG A 181 -6.65 28.59 -25.57
C ARG A 181 -6.35 28.30 -27.04
N PRO A 182 -5.29 28.88 -27.62
CA PRO A 182 -4.91 28.54 -28.98
C PRO A 182 -4.66 27.03 -29.06
N PRO A 183 -5.01 26.37 -30.17
CA PRO A 183 -4.74 24.95 -30.34
C PRO A 183 -3.27 24.70 -30.04
N SER A 184 -3.00 23.67 -29.24
CA SER A 184 -1.64 23.26 -28.92
C SER A 184 -0.88 23.13 -30.24
N VAL A 185 0.20 23.88 -30.42
CA VAL A 185 1.10 23.72 -31.58
C VAL A 185 1.40 22.24 -31.69
N GLU A 186 1.11 21.64 -32.85
CA GLU A 186 1.44 20.25 -33.13
C GLU A 186 2.91 20.05 -32.79
N ARG A 187 3.20 19.46 -31.63
CA ARG A 187 4.54 18.97 -31.33
C ARG A 187 4.73 17.86 -32.33
N GLY A 188 5.64 18.10 -33.29
CA GLY A 188 5.82 17.31 -34.51
C GLY A 188 5.33 15.88 -34.35
N GLY A 189 4.25 15.56 -35.07
CA GLY A 189 3.63 14.26 -35.06
C GLY A 189 4.63 13.21 -35.50
N GLY A 190 5.23 12.51 -34.54
CA GLY A 190 5.41 11.09 -34.74
C GLY A 190 4.01 10.51 -34.93
N GLU A 191 3.83 9.67 -35.95
CA GLU A 191 2.61 8.87 -36.05
C GLU A 191 2.30 8.31 -34.67
N ALA A 192 1.07 8.49 -34.19
CA ALA A 192 0.64 7.92 -32.93
C ALA A 192 1.02 6.44 -32.96
N SER A 193 1.95 6.02 -32.09
CA SER A 193 2.42 4.65 -32.15
C SER A 193 1.23 3.73 -31.85
N ASP A 194 1.03 2.71 -32.68
CA ASP A 194 0.06 1.65 -32.47
C ASP A 194 0.45 0.73 -31.28
N GLY A 195 1.20 1.24 -30.30
CA GLY A 195 1.74 0.48 -29.18
C GLY A 195 1.09 0.85 -27.84
N PRO A 196 1.35 0.07 -26.78
CA PRO A 196 0.97 0.43 -25.43
C PRO A 196 1.68 1.74 -24.97
N PRO A 197 1.13 2.52 -24.02
CA PRO A 197 1.60 3.87 -23.70
C PRO A 197 3.08 4.01 -23.30
N LEU A 198 3.66 2.98 -22.69
CA LEU A 198 5.05 2.91 -22.25
C LEU A 198 5.90 1.94 -23.09
N ALA A 199 5.46 1.64 -24.32
CA ALA A 199 6.26 0.86 -25.26
C ALA A 199 7.67 1.46 -25.41
N GLY A 200 8.69 0.62 -25.28
CA GLY A 200 10.09 1.02 -25.36
C GLY A 200 10.71 1.51 -24.05
N VAL A 201 9.94 1.63 -22.97
CA VAL A 201 10.49 1.95 -21.64
C VAL A 201 10.95 0.68 -20.92
N THR A 202 12.19 0.65 -20.44
CA THR A 202 12.79 -0.44 -19.66
C THR A 202 13.04 -0.02 -18.21
N ILE A 203 12.48 -0.77 -17.26
CA ILE A 203 12.57 -0.51 -15.82
C ILE A 203 13.32 -1.65 -15.13
N LEU A 204 14.36 -1.33 -14.36
CA LEU A 204 15.02 -2.27 -13.46
C LEU A 204 14.41 -2.16 -12.07
N ASP A 205 13.76 -3.22 -11.60
CA ASP A 205 13.04 -3.28 -10.34
C ASP A 205 13.82 -4.06 -9.27
N PHE A 206 14.54 -3.33 -8.42
CA PHE A 206 15.25 -3.84 -7.24
C PHE A 206 14.37 -3.85 -5.99
N SER A 207 13.14 -3.38 -6.07
CA SER A 207 12.32 -3.23 -4.88
C SER A 207 11.83 -4.58 -4.32
N SER A 208 11.50 -4.57 -3.03
CA SER A 208 11.09 -5.76 -2.29
C SER A 208 9.71 -5.58 -1.67
N TRP A 209 9.06 -6.69 -1.31
CA TRP A 209 7.70 -6.73 -0.75
C TRP A 209 6.62 -6.23 -1.72
N ILE A 210 5.96 -5.11 -1.41
CA ILE A 210 4.69 -4.75 -2.07
C ILE A 210 4.75 -3.37 -2.75
N ALA A 211 5.03 -2.28 -2.02
CA ALA A 211 4.90 -0.92 -2.56
C ALA A 211 5.62 -0.68 -3.89
N GLY A 212 6.93 -0.96 -3.94
CA GLY A 212 7.74 -0.80 -5.15
C GLY A 212 7.36 -1.78 -6.26
N PRO A 213 7.30 -3.11 -5.97
CA PRO A 213 7.01 -4.07 -7.02
C PRO A 213 5.63 -3.87 -7.64
N LEU A 214 4.61 -3.52 -6.85
CA LEU A 214 3.27 -3.23 -7.35
C LEU A 214 3.27 -2.01 -8.27
N ALA A 215 4.01 -0.95 -7.92
CA ALA A 215 4.07 0.27 -8.72
C ALA A 215 4.49 -0.03 -10.16
N VAL A 216 5.57 -0.80 -10.32
CA VAL A 216 6.08 -1.14 -11.65
C VAL A 216 5.30 -2.28 -12.32
N SER A 217 4.61 -3.15 -11.57
CA SER A 217 3.63 -4.08 -12.16
C SER A 217 2.47 -3.32 -12.83
N ILE A 218 2.02 -2.20 -12.24
CA ILE A 218 1.03 -1.32 -12.86
C ILE A 218 1.60 -0.73 -14.15
N LEU A 219 2.84 -0.24 -14.14
CA LEU A 219 3.49 0.31 -15.33
C LEU A 219 3.75 -0.74 -16.42
N ALA A 220 4.00 -1.99 -16.06
CA ALA A 220 4.08 -3.10 -17.01
C ALA A 220 2.77 -3.31 -17.78
N THR A 221 1.62 -3.02 -17.17
CA THR A 221 0.33 -3.08 -17.88
C THR A 221 0.18 -2.03 -18.99
N LEU A 222 0.97 -0.97 -18.90
CA LEU A 222 1.07 0.09 -19.90
C LEU A 222 2.15 -0.19 -20.94
N GLY A 223 2.76 -1.38 -20.94
CA GLY A 223 3.74 -1.81 -21.93
C GLY A 223 5.20 -1.54 -21.59
N ALA A 224 5.52 -1.09 -20.36
CA ALA A 224 6.91 -1.01 -19.93
C ALA A 224 7.51 -2.42 -19.79
N ARG A 225 8.74 -2.60 -20.27
CA ARG A 225 9.54 -3.81 -20.01
C ARG A 225 10.12 -3.72 -18.61
N VAL A 226 9.60 -4.51 -17.68
CA VAL A 226 10.07 -4.49 -16.28
C VAL A 226 10.92 -5.71 -16.00
N ILE A 227 12.17 -5.51 -15.60
CA ILE A 227 13.09 -6.57 -15.19
C ILE A 227 13.21 -6.54 -13.68
N LYS A 228 12.57 -7.50 -13.00
CA LYS A 228 12.71 -7.71 -11.57
C LYS A 228 14.09 -8.29 -11.28
N ILE A 229 14.91 -7.53 -10.55
CA ILE A 229 16.21 -7.96 -10.04
C ILE A 229 16.01 -8.50 -8.63
N GLU A 230 16.40 -9.75 -8.41
CA GLU A 230 16.16 -10.46 -7.15
C GLU A 230 17.44 -11.14 -6.67
N PRO A 231 17.64 -11.32 -5.36
CA PRO A 231 18.72 -12.14 -4.88
C PRO A 231 18.56 -13.59 -5.36
N VAL A 232 19.66 -14.34 -5.42
CA VAL A 232 19.61 -15.80 -5.52
C VAL A 232 18.80 -16.34 -4.32
N GLY A 233 17.83 -17.20 -4.58
CA GLY A 233 16.81 -17.61 -3.61
C GLY A 233 15.56 -16.73 -3.56
N GLY A 234 15.52 -15.59 -4.26
CA GLY A 234 14.32 -14.78 -4.50
C GLY A 234 13.92 -13.82 -3.39
N ASP A 235 12.99 -12.92 -3.73
CA ASP A 235 12.36 -12.02 -2.77
C ASP A 235 11.51 -12.78 -1.73
N LEU A 236 11.51 -12.32 -0.46
CA LEU A 236 10.74 -12.95 0.62
C LEU A 236 9.22 -13.03 0.33
N SER A 237 8.68 -12.09 -0.45
CA SER A 237 7.28 -12.11 -0.89
C SER A 237 6.92 -13.38 -1.68
N ARG A 238 7.89 -14.01 -2.36
CA ARG A 238 7.69 -15.28 -3.08
C ARG A 238 7.35 -16.45 -2.16
N PHE A 239 7.72 -16.37 -0.88
CA PHE A 239 7.48 -17.43 0.11
C PHE A 239 6.39 -17.08 1.12
N SER A 240 5.94 -15.81 1.13
CA SER A 240 4.87 -15.35 2.01
C SER A 240 3.51 -15.83 1.52
N THR A 241 2.64 -16.23 2.45
CA THR A 241 1.26 -16.67 2.16
C THR A 241 1.20 -17.74 1.06
N ALA A 242 2.09 -18.74 1.15
CA ALA A 242 2.26 -19.79 0.13
C ALA A 242 2.50 -19.25 -1.31
N GLY A 243 3.17 -18.09 -1.42
CA GLY A 243 3.50 -17.43 -2.67
C GLY A 243 2.42 -16.50 -3.23
N LEU A 244 1.21 -16.48 -2.64
CA LEU A 244 0.11 -15.65 -3.10
C LEU A 244 0.45 -14.15 -3.09
N LEU A 245 1.28 -13.71 -2.14
CA LEU A 245 1.66 -12.30 -2.03
C LEU A 245 2.46 -11.81 -3.25
N ALA A 246 3.28 -12.68 -3.85
CA ALA A 246 4.11 -12.32 -5.00
C ALA A 246 3.34 -12.21 -6.32
N PHE A 247 2.12 -12.75 -6.42
CA PHE A 247 1.32 -12.73 -7.66
C PHE A 247 1.20 -11.34 -8.28
N PRO A 248 0.62 -10.35 -7.58
CA PRO A 248 0.51 -9.01 -8.11
C PRO A 248 1.87 -8.29 -8.27
N MET A 249 2.91 -8.78 -7.60
CA MET A 249 4.24 -8.16 -7.54
C MET A 249 5.19 -8.60 -8.66
N THR A 250 4.96 -9.75 -9.29
CA THR A 250 5.84 -10.28 -10.34
C THR A 250 5.16 -10.44 -11.70
N GLN A 251 3.84 -10.22 -11.76
CA GLN A 251 3.06 -10.40 -12.97
C GLN A 251 3.45 -9.43 -14.10
N GLY A 252 3.65 -9.96 -15.31
CA GLY A 252 4.03 -9.19 -16.50
C GLY A 252 5.44 -8.61 -16.47
N LYS A 253 6.31 -9.14 -15.61
CA LYS A 253 7.73 -8.76 -15.53
C LYS A 253 8.61 -9.86 -16.09
N GLU A 254 9.87 -9.56 -16.33
CA GLU A 254 10.94 -10.54 -16.45
C GLU A 254 11.61 -10.72 -15.06
N SER A 255 12.11 -11.92 -14.73
CA SER A 255 12.83 -12.17 -13.46
C SER A 255 14.28 -12.56 -13.71
N LEU A 256 15.20 -11.78 -13.16
CA LEU A 256 16.64 -12.04 -13.10
C LEU A 256 17.05 -12.25 -11.65
N ALA A 257 17.45 -13.46 -11.31
CA ALA A 257 17.99 -13.79 -10.00
C ALA A 257 19.53 -13.70 -10.03
N VAL A 258 20.11 -12.78 -9.27
CA VAL A 258 21.54 -12.44 -9.29
C VAL A 258 22.04 -12.03 -7.91
N ASP A 259 23.25 -12.48 -7.55
CA ASP A 259 23.92 -12.12 -6.31
C ASP A 259 24.78 -10.85 -6.50
N LEU A 260 24.27 -9.71 -6.02
CA LEU A 260 24.94 -8.41 -6.08
C LEU A 260 26.03 -8.21 -5.02
N THR A 261 26.25 -9.20 -4.14
CA THR A 261 27.42 -9.20 -3.25
C THR A 261 28.69 -9.64 -3.97
N ARG A 262 28.54 -10.19 -5.19
CA ARG A 262 29.63 -10.63 -6.06
C ARG A 262 29.93 -9.56 -7.12
N PRO A 263 31.21 -9.26 -7.41
CA PRO A 263 31.57 -8.34 -8.50
C PRO A 263 30.98 -8.75 -9.86
N GLU A 264 30.89 -10.05 -10.12
CA GLU A 264 30.31 -10.57 -11.37
C GLU A 264 28.81 -10.27 -11.48
N GLY A 265 28.07 -10.34 -10.36
CA GLY A 265 26.66 -9.98 -10.33
C GLY A 265 26.44 -8.47 -10.48
N GLN A 266 27.30 -7.65 -9.88
CA GLN A 266 27.28 -6.20 -10.07
C GLN A 266 27.53 -5.82 -11.54
N GLU A 267 28.50 -6.45 -12.21
CA GLU A 267 28.78 -6.19 -13.63
C GLU A 267 27.58 -6.53 -14.54
N ILE A 268 26.88 -7.64 -14.28
CA ILE A 268 25.65 -8.00 -15.01
C ILE A 268 24.62 -6.87 -14.91
N VAL A 269 24.38 -6.37 -13.70
CA VAL A 269 23.45 -5.26 -13.46
C VAL A 269 23.94 -3.95 -14.07
N HIS A 270 25.24 -3.65 -13.99
CA HIS A 270 25.79 -2.43 -14.60
C HIS A 270 25.60 -2.41 -16.12
N ARG A 271 25.65 -3.56 -16.80
CA ARG A 271 25.30 -3.66 -18.22
C ARG A 271 23.82 -3.36 -18.49
N LEU A 272 22.92 -3.78 -17.61
CA LEU A 272 21.50 -3.44 -17.71
C LEU A 272 21.26 -1.95 -17.45
N VAL A 273 21.93 -1.36 -16.46
CA VAL A 273 21.81 0.09 -16.13
C VAL A 273 22.17 0.96 -17.33
N ARG A 274 23.18 0.58 -18.13
CA ARG A 274 23.57 1.29 -19.37
C ARG A 274 22.49 1.31 -20.45
N ARG A 275 21.49 0.43 -20.37
CA ARG A 275 20.41 0.26 -21.37
C ARG A 275 19.02 0.57 -20.82
N ALA A 276 18.89 0.80 -19.52
CA ALA A 276 17.61 1.01 -18.86
C ALA A 276 17.20 2.49 -18.87
N ASP A 277 15.90 2.73 -18.84
CA ASP A 277 15.31 4.06 -18.68
C ASP A 277 15.20 4.44 -17.21
N ILE A 278 14.85 3.45 -16.37
CA ILE A 278 14.57 3.64 -14.95
C ILE A 278 15.27 2.56 -14.13
N LEU A 279 15.84 2.95 -13.00
CA LEU A 279 16.19 2.06 -11.89
C LEU A 279 15.34 2.43 -10.69
N LEU A 280 14.63 1.46 -10.12
CA LEU A 280 13.78 1.66 -8.95
C LEU A 280 14.18 0.71 -7.82
N HIS A 281 14.34 1.25 -6.61
CA HIS A 281 14.55 0.47 -5.39
C HIS A 281 13.79 1.09 -4.20
N ASN A 282 13.52 0.29 -3.17
CA ASN A 282 12.95 0.75 -1.90
C ASN A 282 13.85 0.42 -0.69
N TYR A 283 15.13 0.14 -0.93
CA TYR A 283 16.10 -0.14 0.13
C TYR A 283 16.34 1.05 1.07
N ARG A 284 16.79 0.72 2.28
CA ARG A 284 17.31 1.70 3.27
C ARG A 284 18.55 2.40 2.70
N ALA A 285 18.81 3.63 3.15
CA ALA A 285 19.82 4.51 2.57
C ALA A 285 21.25 3.93 2.49
N ASP A 286 21.63 2.98 3.36
CA ASP A 286 22.97 2.40 3.41
C ASP A 286 23.19 1.19 2.48
N VAL A 287 22.13 0.67 1.86
CA VAL A 287 22.17 -0.56 1.06
C VAL A 287 22.61 -0.34 -0.40
N PRO A 288 22.11 0.67 -1.15
CA PRO A 288 22.43 0.81 -2.57
C PRO A 288 23.93 0.85 -2.86
N ARG A 289 24.71 1.56 -2.02
CA ARG A 289 26.17 1.66 -2.15
C ARG A 289 26.87 0.32 -1.93
N LYS A 290 26.39 -0.52 -1.00
CA LYS A 290 26.95 -1.86 -0.73
C LYS A 290 26.72 -2.82 -1.90
N LEU A 291 25.61 -2.65 -2.62
CA LEU A 291 25.24 -3.45 -3.78
C LEU A 291 25.75 -2.88 -5.11
N GLY A 292 26.46 -1.75 -5.08
CA GLY A 292 27.00 -1.10 -6.28
C GLY A 292 25.95 -0.47 -7.19
N ILE A 293 24.78 -0.14 -6.65
CA ILE A 293 23.64 0.45 -7.39
C ILE A 293 23.28 1.84 -6.87
N ASP A 294 24.19 2.54 -6.18
CA ASP A 294 23.93 3.91 -5.74
C ASP A 294 23.82 4.89 -6.92
N TYR A 295 23.17 6.03 -6.68
CA TYR A 295 22.90 7.02 -7.71
C TYR A 295 24.17 7.50 -8.46
N GLU A 296 25.27 7.77 -7.75
CA GLU A 296 26.50 8.26 -8.39
C GLU A 296 27.17 7.20 -9.27
N THR A 297 27.11 5.94 -8.85
CA THR A 297 27.54 4.81 -9.69
C THR A 297 26.65 4.68 -10.93
N CYS A 298 25.33 4.63 -10.76
CA CYS A 298 24.39 4.44 -11.86
C CYS A 298 24.38 5.61 -12.86
N ARG A 299 24.45 6.86 -12.37
CA ARG A 299 24.50 8.06 -13.20
C ARG A 299 25.75 8.12 -14.08
N ARG A 300 26.91 7.65 -13.59
CA ARG A 300 28.13 7.54 -14.41
C ARG A 300 28.00 6.52 -15.53
N LEU A 301 27.26 5.44 -15.28
CA LEU A 301 26.99 4.40 -16.28
C LEU A 301 25.95 4.85 -17.30
N ASN A 302 24.95 5.62 -16.87
CA ASN A 302 23.87 6.12 -17.70
C ASN A 302 23.41 7.52 -17.22
N PRO A 303 23.89 8.61 -17.84
CA PRO A 303 23.52 9.98 -17.47
C PRO A 303 22.05 10.35 -17.72
N GLU A 304 21.32 9.58 -18.53
CA GLU A 304 19.90 9.77 -18.83
C GLU A 304 18.97 8.94 -17.92
N LEU A 305 19.54 8.13 -17.03
CA LEU A 305 18.79 7.25 -16.13
C LEU A 305 17.89 8.05 -15.19
N ILE A 306 16.64 7.61 -15.08
CA ILE A 306 15.75 8.01 -13.99
C ILE A 306 16.01 7.05 -12.81
N TYR A 307 16.62 7.57 -11.76
CA TYR A 307 16.88 6.82 -10.54
C TYR A 307 15.80 7.11 -9.50
N VAL A 308 15.09 6.09 -9.04
CA VAL A 308 13.95 6.20 -8.13
C VAL A 308 14.24 5.49 -6.82
N ASN A 309 14.32 6.28 -5.75
CA ASN A 309 14.25 5.79 -4.39
C ASN A 309 12.80 5.87 -3.90
N ALA A 310 12.18 4.71 -3.69
CA ALA A 310 10.82 4.53 -3.21
C ALA A 310 10.78 3.90 -1.80
N SER A 311 11.71 4.29 -0.92
CA SER A 311 11.80 3.75 0.45
C SER A 311 10.66 4.27 1.34
N ALA A 312 10.54 3.72 2.55
CA ALA A 312 9.50 4.16 3.48
C ALA A 312 9.68 5.60 3.98
N TYR A 313 10.91 5.97 4.33
CA TYR A 313 11.27 7.24 5.00
C TYR A 313 12.04 8.22 4.12
N GLY A 314 12.51 7.81 2.94
CA GLY A 314 13.40 8.60 2.08
C GLY A 314 14.86 8.14 2.14
N ASP A 315 15.76 8.95 1.58
CA ASP A 315 17.18 8.64 1.40
C ASP A 315 18.12 9.34 2.39
N SER A 316 17.57 10.24 3.21
CA SER A 316 18.31 11.08 4.15
C SER A 316 17.48 11.39 5.40
N GLY A 317 18.12 11.90 6.44
CA GLY A 317 17.45 12.26 7.69
C GLY A 317 17.52 11.18 8.77
N PRO A 318 16.91 11.44 9.93
CA PRO A 318 17.10 10.64 11.14
C PRO A 318 16.57 9.20 11.03
N ASP A 319 15.52 8.97 10.24
CA ASP A 319 14.86 7.66 10.11
C ASP A 319 15.11 6.97 8.75
N ALA A 320 15.94 7.53 7.86
CA ALA A 320 16.23 6.92 6.56
C ALA A 320 16.89 5.52 6.63
N GLY A 321 17.54 5.20 7.76
CA GLY A 321 18.11 3.89 8.04
C GLY A 321 17.19 2.94 8.81
N LYS A 322 15.99 3.39 9.20
CA LYS A 322 15.05 2.64 10.04
C LYS A 322 14.23 1.66 9.20
N PRO A 323 14.00 0.41 9.66
CA PRO A 323 13.03 -0.48 9.03
C PRO A 323 11.61 0.06 9.14
N ALA A 324 10.81 -0.17 8.11
CA ALA A 324 9.38 0.13 8.12
C ALA A 324 8.62 -0.87 7.25
N PHE A 325 7.34 -1.02 7.60
CA PHE A 325 6.35 -1.84 6.91
C PHE A 325 5.01 -1.10 6.91
N HIS A 326 4.02 -1.62 6.17
CA HIS A 326 2.72 -0.94 6.04
C HIS A 326 2.11 -0.50 7.37
N ALA A 327 2.16 -1.34 8.42
CA ALA A 327 1.55 -1.01 9.71
C ALA A 327 2.24 0.18 10.38
N THR A 328 3.58 0.24 10.41
CA THR A 328 4.30 1.37 11.02
C THR A 328 4.05 2.66 10.25
N ILE A 329 3.96 2.60 8.91
CA ILE A 329 3.64 3.77 8.10
C ILE A 329 2.18 4.20 8.29
N ALA A 330 1.24 3.26 8.41
CA ALA A 330 -0.16 3.54 8.71
C ALA A 330 -0.33 4.20 10.08
N ALA A 331 0.46 3.80 11.08
CA ALA A 331 0.51 4.45 12.39
C ALA A 331 1.01 5.89 12.30
N LEU A 332 2.15 6.10 11.62
CA LEU A 332 2.78 7.42 11.47
C LEU A 332 1.92 8.41 10.69
N ALA A 333 1.36 7.97 9.56
CA ALA A 333 0.57 8.83 8.66
C ALA A 333 -0.89 9.01 9.10
N GLY A 334 -1.32 8.30 10.15
CA GLY A 334 -2.63 8.43 10.77
C GLY A 334 -3.78 7.65 10.13
N ASN A 335 -3.47 6.77 9.17
CA ASN A 335 -4.44 5.81 8.62
C ASN A 335 -5.12 5.00 9.72
N GLN A 336 -4.29 4.48 10.64
CA GLN A 336 -4.69 3.53 11.66
C GLN A 336 -5.65 4.14 12.68
N ALA A 337 -5.33 5.32 13.22
CA ALA A 337 -6.19 6.01 14.17
C ALA A 337 -7.49 6.46 13.50
N ARG A 338 -7.40 6.98 12.27
CA ARG A 338 -8.57 7.46 11.52
C ARG A 338 -9.60 6.36 11.28
N GLN A 339 -9.14 5.17 10.90
CA GLN A 339 -10.02 4.03 10.58
C GLN A 339 -10.43 3.23 11.81
N ALA A 340 -9.89 3.53 12.99
CA ALA A 340 -10.29 2.86 14.21
C ALA A 340 -11.75 3.19 14.54
N GLY A 341 -12.15 4.46 14.49
CA GLY A 341 -13.50 4.92 14.88
C GLY A 341 -13.47 5.84 16.11
N ALA A 342 -14.58 6.51 16.39
CA ALA A 342 -14.68 7.57 17.39
C ALA A 342 -14.30 7.06 18.79
N GLY A 343 -13.45 7.84 19.48
CA GLY A 343 -12.93 7.47 20.80
C GLY A 343 -11.63 6.65 20.77
N HIS A 344 -11.09 6.31 19.58
CA HIS A 344 -9.93 5.44 19.47
C HIS A 344 -8.77 6.05 18.65
N PRO A 345 -7.51 5.71 18.96
CA PRO A 345 -7.10 4.89 20.11
C PRO A 345 -7.41 5.58 21.46
N PRO A 346 -7.85 4.84 22.50
CA PRO A 346 -8.20 5.45 23.78
C PRO A 346 -6.95 5.98 24.49
N ARG A 347 -7.08 7.16 25.12
CA ARG A 347 -6.01 7.78 25.92
C ARG A 347 -6.13 7.47 27.42
N ASP A 348 -7.35 7.32 27.94
CA ASP A 348 -7.58 6.90 29.34
C ASP A 348 -7.49 5.38 29.43
N ILE A 349 -6.29 4.89 29.74
CA ILE A 349 -5.97 3.45 29.78
C ILE A 349 -6.00 2.86 31.19
N ASP A 350 -6.14 3.69 32.22
CA ASP A 350 -6.06 3.25 33.62
C ASP A 350 -7.22 2.30 33.97
N ARG A 351 -8.32 2.39 33.22
CA ARG A 351 -9.52 1.57 33.37
C ARG A 351 -9.49 0.28 32.55
N LEU A 352 -8.49 0.10 31.67
CA LEU A 352 -8.43 -1.01 30.74
C LEU A 352 -7.63 -2.19 31.31
N GLY A 353 -8.28 -3.35 31.38
CA GLY A 353 -7.64 -4.63 31.64
C GLY A 353 -6.85 -5.14 30.43
N LEU A 354 -6.07 -6.21 30.61
CA LEU A 354 -5.25 -6.78 29.53
C LEU A 354 -6.09 -7.22 28.32
N GLU A 355 -7.26 -7.81 28.55
CA GLU A 355 -8.18 -8.23 27.48
C GLU A 355 -8.75 -7.05 26.69
N ASP A 356 -9.05 -5.93 27.35
CA ASP A 356 -9.50 -4.72 26.65
C ASP A 356 -8.35 -4.12 25.83
N LEU A 357 -7.14 -4.10 26.37
CA LEU A 357 -5.95 -3.67 25.63
C LEU A 357 -5.67 -4.53 24.40
N LYS A 358 -5.84 -5.86 24.50
CA LYS A 358 -5.73 -6.77 23.35
C LYS A 358 -6.78 -6.47 22.30
N ARG A 359 -8.03 -6.21 22.70
CA ARG A 359 -9.12 -5.83 21.79
C ARG A 359 -8.82 -4.53 21.05
N GLU A 360 -8.35 -3.51 21.77
CA GLU A 360 -7.95 -2.22 21.22
C GLU A 360 -6.77 -2.34 20.27
N ALA A 361 -5.74 -3.10 20.67
CA ALA A 361 -4.61 -3.40 19.79
C ALA A 361 -5.07 -4.10 18.51
N TRP A 362 -5.94 -5.11 18.60
CA TRP A 362 -6.51 -5.77 17.42
C TRP A 362 -7.26 -4.80 16.51
N ARG A 363 -8.11 -3.94 17.09
CA ARG A 363 -8.87 -2.93 16.33
C ARG A 363 -7.94 -2.00 15.55
N LEU A 364 -6.90 -1.52 16.21
CA LEU A 364 -5.86 -0.71 15.57
C LEU A 364 -5.12 -1.51 14.49
N ILE A 365 -4.72 -2.75 14.73
CA ILE A 365 -4.04 -3.58 13.70
C ILE A 365 -4.92 -3.72 12.46
N LYS A 366 -6.21 -4.04 12.64
CA LYS A 366 -7.17 -4.18 11.54
C LYS A 366 -7.41 -2.87 10.80
N ALA A 367 -7.48 -1.74 11.51
CA ALA A 367 -7.62 -0.41 10.93
C ALA A 367 -6.41 0.03 10.06
N ALA A 368 -5.28 -0.68 10.14
CA ALA A 368 -4.10 -0.45 9.33
C ALA A 368 -3.95 -1.41 8.13
N GLU A 369 -4.77 -2.46 8.03
CA GLU A 369 -4.62 -3.48 6.99
C GLU A 369 -4.94 -2.93 5.59
N GLY A 370 -4.16 -3.39 4.59
CA GLY A 370 -4.46 -3.24 3.17
C GLY A 370 -4.10 -1.89 2.51
N ASN A 371 -3.71 -0.86 3.27
CA ASN A 371 -3.67 0.50 2.72
C ASN A 371 -2.27 1.01 2.34
N ALA A 372 -1.27 0.92 3.22
CA ALA A 372 -0.08 1.75 3.06
C ALA A 372 0.83 1.36 1.88
N ASP A 373 0.95 0.07 1.58
CA ASP A 373 1.73 -0.43 0.45
C ASP A 373 1.08 -0.08 -0.92
N PRO A 374 -0.20 -0.42 -1.17
CA PRO A 374 -0.87 -0.01 -2.42
C PRO A 374 -0.94 1.50 -2.62
N ILE A 375 -1.19 2.29 -1.57
CA ILE A 375 -1.17 3.76 -1.64
C ILE A 375 0.20 4.25 -2.10
N ALA A 376 1.28 3.75 -1.49
CA ALA A 376 2.65 4.11 -1.88
C ALA A 376 2.99 3.66 -3.31
N SER A 377 2.42 2.54 -3.77
CA SER A 377 2.63 2.07 -5.14
C SER A 377 2.08 3.04 -6.19
N LEU A 378 0.90 3.64 -5.93
CA LEU A 378 0.30 4.63 -6.81
C LEU A 378 1.10 5.94 -6.83
N GLY A 379 1.55 6.41 -5.66
CA GLY A 379 2.43 7.57 -5.58
C GLY A 379 3.76 7.38 -6.31
N THR A 380 4.33 6.17 -6.20
CA THR A 380 5.55 5.79 -6.92
C THR A 380 5.34 5.73 -8.42
N ALA A 381 4.25 5.11 -8.89
CA ALA A 381 3.90 5.07 -10.31
C ALA A 381 3.71 6.49 -10.88
N ALA A 382 3.01 7.38 -10.15
CA ALA A 382 2.85 8.78 -10.55
C ALA A 382 4.20 9.51 -10.67
N ALA A 383 5.12 9.31 -9.71
CA ALA A 383 6.45 9.89 -9.76
C ALA A 383 7.24 9.45 -11.01
N VAL A 384 7.18 8.16 -11.36
CA VAL A 384 7.83 7.60 -12.56
C VAL A 384 7.25 8.23 -13.85
N LEU A 385 5.93 8.35 -13.96
CA LEU A 385 5.30 8.94 -15.16
C LEU A 385 5.68 10.42 -15.33
N VAL A 386 5.70 11.19 -14.25
CA VAL A 386 6.15 12.60 -14.28
C VAL A 386 7.61 12.69 -14.71
N ALA A 387 8.46 11.79 -14.22
CA ALA A 387 9.87 11.75 -14.59
C ALA A 387 10.10 11.42 -16.07
N LEU A 388 9.38 10.44 -16.60
CA LEU A 388 9.41 10.11 -18.02
C LEU A 388 8.99 11.32 -18.86
N HIS A 389 7.90 11.98 -18.46
CA HIS A 389 7.44 13.21 -19.13
C HIS A 389 8.50 14.32 -19.14
N LEU A 390 9.20 14.53 -18.01
CA LEU A 390 10.27 15.52 -17.91
C LEU A 390 11.49 15.12 -18.74
N ARG A 391 11.89 13.85 -18.71
CA ARG A 391 13.01 13.34 -19.50
C ARG A 391 12.76 13.53 -20.99
N ASP A 392 11.54 13.28 -21.48
CA ASP A 392 11.22 13.48 -22.90
C ASP A 392 11.32 14.95 -23.32
N ARG A 393 11.09 15.88 -22.38
CA ARG A 393 11.27 17.33 -22.61
C ARG A 393 12.73 17.79 -22.52
N HIS A 394 13.50 17.23 -21.59
CA HIS A 394 14.79 17.78 -21.19
C HIS A 394 16.00 16.91 -21.55
N ARG A 395 15.77 15.67 -22.00
CA ARG A 395 16.81 14.69 -22.40
C ARG A 395 17.93 14.56 -21.35
N ARG A 396 17.54 14.31 -20.10
CA ARG A 396 18.46 14.09 -18.96
C ARG A 396 17.85 13.14 -17.95
N GLY A 397 18.72 12.54 -17.13
CA GLY A 397 18.33 11.76 -15.97
C GLY A 397 17.81 12.61 -14.82
N TYR A 398 17.15 11.93 -13.89
CA TYR A 398 16.57 12.51 -12.69
C TYR A 398 16.78 11.59 -11.50
N TYR A 399 17.12 12.19 -10.35
CA TYR A 399 17.03 11.49 -9.08
C TYR A 399 15.72 11.85 -8.39
N ILE A 400 14.96 10.83 -8.02
CA ILE A 400 13.62 10.95 -7.46
C ILE A 400 13.58 10.27 -6.12
N VAL A 401 13.02 10.97 -5.13
CA VAL A 401 12.69 10.39 -3.85
C VAL A 401 11.18 10.47 -3.66
N THR A 402 10.54 9.32 -3.61
CA THR A 402 9.15 9.16 -3.18
C THR A 402 9.14 8.30 -1.93
N THR A 403 8.22 8.57 -1.01
CA THR A 403 8.18 7.87 0.28
C THR A 403 6.81 7.27 0.54
N MET A 404 6.78 6.14 1.24
CA MET A 404 5.51 5.60 1.75
C MET A 404 4.85 6.62 2.68
N VAL A 405 5.63 7.34 3.49
CA VAL A 405 5.14 8.40 4.37
C VAL A 405 4.38 9.49 3.59
N ALA A 406 4.96 10.04 2.52
CA ALA A 406 4.32 11.10 1.72
C ALA A 406 2.99 10.61 1.12
N SER A 407 3.01 9.44 0.49
CA SER A 407 1.82 8.90 -0.17
C SER A 407 0.68 8.65 0.82
N ASN A 408 0.99 8.18 2.03
CA ASN A 408 -0.01 7.93 3.06
C ASN A 408 -0.49 9.20 3.77
N ILE A 409 0.34 10.25 3.88
CA ILE A 409 -0.13 11.58 4.31
C ILE A 409 -1.13 12.13 3.29
N TYR A 410 -0.83 12.00 1.99
CA TYR A 410 -1.76 12.41 0.93
C TYR A 410 -3.07 11.64 0.93
N ALA A 411 -3.04 10.34 1.26
CA ALA A 411 -4.27 9.57 1.42
C ALA A 411 -5.20 10.08 2.54
N ASN A 412 -4.67 10.91 3.45
CA ASN A 412 -5.43 11.60 4.49
C ASN A 412 -5.36 13.12 4.33
N SER A 413 -5.17 13.66 3.12
CA SER A 413 -4.91 15.10 2.92
C SER A 413 -6.02 16.02 3.41
N ASP A 414 -7.25 15.51 3.48
CA ASP A 414 -8.43 16.21 4.02
C ASP A 414 -8.35 16.42 5.55
N GLU A 415 -7.67 15.53 6.27
CA GLU A 415 -7.45 15.62 7.71
C GLU A 415 -6.03 16.10 8.06
N ALA A 416 -5.06 15.93 7.16
CA ALA A 416 -3.65 16.31 7.34
C ALA A 416 -3.40 17.80 7.09
N ILE A 417 -4.27 18.66 7.64
CA ILE A 417 -4.16 20.13 7.55
C ILE A 417 -4.10 20.68 8.97
N VAL A 418 -3.16 21.57 9.26
CA VAL A 418 -2.97 22.16 10.60
C VAL A 418 -3.14 23.67 10.55
N PHE A 419 -4.02 24.19 11.40
CA PHE A 419 -4.23 25.63 11.56
C PHE A 419 -4.85 25.95 12.92
N PRO A 420 -4.63 27.15 13.48
CA PRO A 420 -5.28 27.59 14.71
C PRO A 420 -6.81 27.47 14.64
N GLY A 421 -7.41 26.86 15.66
CA GLY A 421 -8.88 26.71 15.75
C GLY A 421 -9.47 25.65 14.83
N ARG A 422 -8.66 24.77 14.23
CA ARG A 422 -9.14 23.63 13.44
C ARG A 422 -10.18 22.81 14.21
N PRO A 423 -11.38 22.59 13.64
CA PRO A 423 -12.39 21.74 14.27
C PRO A 423 -11.92 20.28 14.30
N PRO A 424 -12.48 19.44 15.19
CA PRO A 424 -12.30 18.00 15.10
C PRO A 424 -12.66 17.49 13.70
N GLY A 425 -11.87 16.54 13.21
CA GLY A 425 -12.18 15.83 11.98
C GLY A 425 -13.48 15.04 12.07
N GLN A 426 -14.03 14.66 10.92
CA GLN A 426 -15.15 13.72 10.89
C GLN A 426 -14.68 12.35 11.37
N GLN A 427 -15.41 11.74 12.30
CA GLN A 427 -15.10 10.42 12.84
C GLN A 427 -16.22 9.45 12.50
N VAL A 428 -15.84 8.24 12.10
CA VAL A 428 -16.77 7.11 12.07
C VAL A 428 -17.21 6.85 13.51
N ASP A 429 -18.47 6.48 13.73
CA ASP A 429 -18.95 6.16 15.07
C ASP A 429 -18.16 5.02 15.76
N GLU A 430 -18.45 4.80 17.04
CA GLU A 430 -17.78 3.79 17.87
C GLU A 430 -17.89 2.37 17.28
N GLN A 431 -19.00 2.07 16.63
CA GLN A 431 -19.29 0.76 16.02
C GLN A 431 -18.68 0.60 14.62
N VAL A 432 -18.03 1.64 14.10
CA VAL A 432 -17.41 1.69 12.77
C VAL A 432 -18.45 1.52 11.65
N LEU A 433 -19.67 2.04 11.86
CA LEU A 433 -20.78 1.90 10.91
C LEU A 433 -20.90 3.08 9.96
N GLY A 434 -20.55 4.31 10.37
CA GLY A 434 -20.68 5.47 9.50
C GLY A 434 -20.38 6.80 10.18
N LEU A 435 -20.48 7.89 9.42
CA LEU A 435 -20.26 9.26 9.88
C LEU A 435 -21.52 9.89 10.52
N GLY A 436 -22.68 9.26 10.31
CA GLY A 436 -23.97 9.71 10.80
C GLY A 436 -25.09 8.88 10.17
N PRO A 437 -26.36 9.05 10.58
CA PRO A 437 -27.46 8.21 10.12
C PRO A 437 -27.67 8.25 8.59
N LEU A 438 -27.24 9.32 7.92
CA LEU A 438 -27.39 9.46 6.47
C LEU A 438 -26.17 9.01 5.66
N TYR A 439 -25.10 8.56 6.35
CA TYR A 439 -23.86 8.08 5.72
C TYR A 439 -23.31 6.90 6.54
N ARG A 440 -23.97 5.73 6.43
CA ARG A 440 -23.82 4.61 7.38
C ARG A 440 -24.21 3.25 6.82
N LEU A 441 -23.58 2.22 7.36
CA LEU A 441 -23.92 0.81 7.23
C LEU A 441 -25.15 0.46 8.08
N TYR A 442 -26.14 -0.17 7.45
CA TYR A 442 -27.33 -0.68 8.12
C TYR A 442 -27.53 -2.16 7.84
N ARG A 443 -27.91 -2.91 8.88
CA ARG A 443 -28.27 -4.32 8.75
C ARG A 443 -29.62 -4.42 8.05
N ALA A 444 -29.67 -5.18 6.95
CA ALA A 444 -30.89 -5.50 6.25
C ALA A 444 -31.48 -6.84 6.74
N ALA A 445 -32.66 -7.23 6.26
CA ALA A 445 -33.24 -8.55 6.56
C ALA A 445 -32.26 -9.69 6.25
N GLN A 446 -31.52 -9.52 5.15
CA GLN A 446 -30.37 -10.33 4.78
C GLN A 446 -29.29 -9.43 4.22
N GLY A 447 -28.09 -9.55 4.79
CA GLY A 447 -26.90 -8.78 4.44
C GLY A 447 -26.90 -7.35 4.98
N TRP A 448 -26.02 -6.50 4.45
CA TRP A 448 -25.89 -5.10 4.83
C TRP A 448 -26.11 -4.16 3.65
N VAL A 449 -26.58 -2.95 3.93
CA VAL A 449 -26.61 -1.83 2.97
C VAL A 449 -25.73 -0.70 3.46
N PHE A 450 -25.20 0.10 2.55
CA PHE A 450 -24.59 1.39 2.86
C PHE A 450 -25.46 2.51 2.30
N LEU A 451 -25.98 3.37 3.17
CA LEU A 451 -26.78 4.56 2.82
C LEU A 451 -25.87 5.79 2.75
N ALA A 452 -26.01 6.62 1.72
CA ALA A 452 -25.22 7.84 1.51
C ALA A 452 -26.07 9.05 1.06
N CYS A 453 -27.15 9.35 1.78
CA CYS A 453 -28.08 10.45 1.46
C CYS A 453 -27.73 11.74 2.20
N VAL A 454 -26.58 12.32 1.90
CA VAL A 454 -26.06 13.50 2.62
C VAL A 454 -26.68 14.82 2.14
N GLN A 455 -27.31 14.84 0.97
CA GLN A 455 -28.00 16.02 0.45
C GLN A 455 -29.51 15.98 0.77
N PRO A 456 -30.18 17.14 0.93
CA PRO A 456 -31.62 17.17 1.21
C PRO A 456 -32.45 16.44 0.15
N SER A 457 -32.12 16.63 -1.14
CA SER A 457 -32.84 15.99 -2.25
C SER A 457 -32.71 14.45 -2.26
N GLU A 458 -31.52 13.93 -1.93
CA GLU A 458 -31.28 12.48 -1.80
C GLU A 458 -32.10 11.91 -0.63
N TRP A 459 -32.17 12.63 0.48
CA TRP A 459 -32.95 12.24 1.65
C TRP A 459 -34.46 12.25 1.38
N GLU A 460 -34.98 13.27 0.69
CA GLU A 460 -36.38 13.33 0.27
C GLU A 460 -36.73 12.14 -0.65
N ALA A 461 -35.86 11.82 -1.61
CA ALA A 461 -36.02 10.67 -2.48
C ALA A 461 -36.02 9.34 -1.69
N PHE A 462 -35.11 9.19 -0.71
CA PHE A 462 -35.10 8.04 0.18
C PHE A 462 -36.39 7.94 1.01
N CYS A 463 -36.87 9.05 1.59
CA CYS A 463 -38.11 9.08 2.36
C CYS A 463 -39.32 8.62 1.53
N SER A 464 -39.39 9.07 0.27
CA SER A 464 -40.43 8.63 -0.67
C SER A 464 -40.29 7.13 -1.03
N LEU A 465 -39.07 6.66 -1.29
CA LEU A 465 -38.78 5.24 -1.58
C LEU A 465 -39.27 4.30 -0.46
N VAL A 466 -39.13 4.72 0.80
CA VAL A 466 -39.49 3.91 1.97
C VAL A 466 -40.89 4.18 2.49
N GLY A 467 -41.64 5.11 1.88
CA GLY A 467 -42.99 5.50 2.31
C GLY A 467 -43.03 6.12 3.70
N ARG A 468 -42.02 6.92 4.03
CA ARG A 468 -41.90 7.66 5.30
C ARG A 468 -41.72 9.15 5.02
N GLU A 469 -42.73 9.78 4.43
CA GLU A 469 -42.74 11.21 4.14
C GLU A 469 -42.62 12.07 5.42
N ASP A 470 -43.00 11.51 6.57
CA ASP A 470 -42.78 12.13 7.88
C ASP A 470 -41.30 12.35 8.22
N LEU A 471 -40.39 11.59 7.60
CA LEU A 471 -38.95 11.75 7.76
C LEU A 471 -38.36 12.87 6.88
N ALA A 472 -39.03 13.31 5.82
CA ALA A 472 -38.47 14.25 4.84
C ALA A 472 -38.02 15.57 5.49
N GLY A 473 -38.79 16.10 6.45
CA GLY A 473 -38.48 17.32 7.19
C GLY A 473 -37.42 17.18 8.29
N ARG A 474 -36.89 15.98 8.51
CA ARG A 474 -35.97 15.65 9.63
C ARG A 474 -34.50 15.55 9.19
N TRP A 475 -34.18 15.98 7.98
CA TRP A 475 -32.82 15.94 7.43
C TRP A 475 -31.78 16.52 8.41
N GLN A 476 -32.07 17.69 9.01
CA GLN A 476 -31.15 18.36 9.94
C GLN A 476 -30.86 17.56 11.22
N GLU A 477 -31.72 16.61 11.62
CA GLU A 477 -31.50 15.78 12.82
C GLU A 477 -30.24 14.94 12.72
N ALA A 478 -29.78 14.63 11.50
CA ALA A 478 -28.58 13.84 11.24
C ALA A 478 -27.28 14.48 11.78
N TRP A 479 -27.26 15.79 12.03
CA TRP A 479 -26.11 16.53 12.55
C TRP A 479 -26.29 17.05 13.98
N GLY A 480 -27.38 16.66 14.66
CA GLY A 480 -27.73 17.13 16.00
C GLY A 480 -27.92 16.01 17.01
N GLU A 481 -28.52 16.35 18.16
CA GLU A 481 -28.82 15.40 19.24
C GLU A 481 -29.79 14.28 18.81
N GLY A 482 -30.57 14.51 17.75
CA GLY A 482 -31.50 13.53 17.17
C GLY A 482 -30.84 12.41 16.35
N ALA A 483 -29.55 12.53 16.02
CA ALA A 483 -28.88 11.62 15.08
C ALA A 483 -28.94 10.14 15.51
N ALA A 484 -28.76 9.86 16.81
CA ALA A 484 -28.82 8.50 17.34
C ALA A 484 -30.25 7.92 17.28
N HIS A 485 -31.27 8.74 17.53
CA HIS A 485 -32.66 8.32 17.43
C HIS A 485 -33.05 8.03 15.97
N LEU A 486 -32.68 8.92 15.05
CA LEU A 486 -32.90 8.73 13.62
C LEU A 486 -32.18 7.47 13.11
N ALA A 487 -30.95 7.20 13.56
CA ALA A 487 -30.22 5.98 13.23
C ALA A 487 -31.01 4.73 13.66
N GLY A 488 -31.56 4.72 14.88
CA GLY A 488 -32.38 3.61 15.38
C GLY A 488 -33.68 3.40 14.59
N GLU A 489 -34.35 4.47 14.16
CA GLU A 489 -35.51 4.37 13.26
C GLU A 489 -35.14 3.76 11.90
N LEU A 490 -34.00 4.18 11.33
CA LEU A 490 -33.50 3.64 10.07
C LEU A 490 -33.06 2.17 10.19
N GLU A 491 -32.44 1.78 11.31
CA GLU A 491 -32.10 0.38 11.60
C GLU A 491 -33.34 -0.52 11.55
N ALA A 492 -34.44 -0.11 12.19
CA ALA A 492 -35.69 -0.86 12.14
C ALA A 492 -36.27 -0.95 10.71
N LEU A 493 -36.12 0.12 9.92
CA LEU A 493 -36.60 0.20 8.55
C LEU A 493 -35.87 -0.79 7.63
N PHE A 494 -34.53 -0.81 7.68
CA PHE A 494 -33.73 -1.64 6.78
C PHE A 494 -33.94 -3.15 6.98
N LEU A 495 -34.36 -3.57 8.17
CA LEU A 495 -34.72 -4.96 8.46
C LEU A 495 -35.95 -5.48 7.69
N GLY A 496 -36.70 -4.59 7.02
CA GLY A 496 -37.91 -4.97 6.27
C GLY A 496 -37.67 -5.65 4.92
N ARG A 497 -36.48 -5.53 4.32
CA ARG A 497 -36.11 -6.14 3.02
C ARG A 497 -34.66 -6.61 3.02
N THR A 498 -34.29 -7.47 2.09
CA THR A 498 -32.90 -7.87 1.88
C THR A 498 -32.07 -6.72 1.30
N ALA A 499 -30.75 -6.75 1.48
CA ALA A 499 -29.87 -5.70 0.96
C ALA A 499 -29.96 -5.52 -0.56
N ARG A 500 -30.12 -6.62 -1.31
CA ARG A 500 -30.28 -6.57 -2.77
C ARG A 500 -31.61 -5.95 -3.20
N GLU A 501 -32.70 -6.27 -2.52
CA GLU A 501 -34.00 -5.65 -2.80
C GLU A 501 -33.96 -4.14 -2.51
N TRP A 502 -33.23 -3.72 -1.47
CA TRP A 502 -32.98 -2.31 -1.22
C TRP A 502 -32.18 -1.64 -2.33
N GLU A 503 -31.06 -2.23 -2.75
CA GLU A 503 -30.22 -1.72 -3.84
C GLU A 503 -31.02 -1.59 -5.16
N GLU A 504 -31.78 -2.62 -5.55
CA GLU A 504 -32.59 -2.59 -6.77
C GLU A 504 -33.71 -1.54 -6.74
N ALA A 505 -34.28 -1.29 -5.56
CA ALA A 505 -35.29 -0.24 -5.39
C ALA A 505 -34.64 1.16 -5.39
N ALA A 506 -33.47 1.31 -4.75
CA ALA A 506 -32.71 2.54 -4.70
C ALA A 506 -32.22 2.99 -6.08
N ILE A 507 -31.68 2.07 -6.90
CA ILE A 507 -31.28 2.37 -8.29
C ILE A 507 -32.43 2.93 -9.11
N ARG A 508 -33.65 2.39 -8.95
CA ARG A 508 -34.84 2.87 -9.67
C ARG A 508 -35.35 4.22 -9.17
N ALA A 509 -35.08 4.54 -7.91
CA ALA A 509 -35.50 5.78 -7.26
C ALA A 509 -34.41 6.86 -7.22
N ASP A 510 -33.26 6.62 -7.84
CA ASP A 510 -32.08 7.51 -7.81
C ASP A 510 -31.62 7.85 -6.38
N VAL A 511 -31.65 6.85 -5.50
CA VAL A 511 -31.25 6.96 -4.09
C VAL A 511 -29.82 6.41 -3.91
N PRO A 512 -28.89 7.17 -3.29
CA PRO A 512 -27.55 6.68 -2.97
C PRO A 512 -27.56 5.60 -1.88
N LEU A 513 -27.78 4.35 -2.30
CA LEU A 513 -27.73 3.17 -1.46
C LEU A 513 -27.18 1.97 -2.26
N VAL A 514 -26.30 1.20 -1.64
CA VAL A 514 -25.69 0.00 -2.23
C VAL A 514 -25.77 -1.18 -1.27
N ALA A 515 -25.92 -2.39 -1.81
CA ALA A 515 -25.77 -3.61 -1.02
C ALA A 515 -24.27 -3.86 -0.77
N VAL A 516 -23.91 -4.19 0.47
CA VAL A 516 -22.51 -4.52 0.81
C VAL A 516 -22.13 -5.85 0.18
N GLU A 517 -20.98 -5.87 -0.47
CA GLU A 517 -20.38 -7.12 -0.95
C GLU A 517 -19.72 -7.86 0.22
N GLU A 518 -20.34 -8.96 0.65
CA GLU A 518 -19.88 -9.77 1.79
C GLU A 518 -19.01 -10.96 1.37
N ARG A 519 -18.85 -11.24 0.06
CA ARG A 519 -17.91 -12.26 -0.41
C ARG A 519 -16.47 -11.81 -0.19
N ASP A 520 -15.58 -12.79 -0.13
CA ASP A 520 -14.14 -12.55 -0.21
C ASP A 520 -13.82 -11.63 -1.41
N PRO A 521 -13.14 -10.48 -1.21
CA PRO A 521 -12.84 -9.55 -2.28
C PRO A 521 -12.09 -10.20 -3.44
N GLY A 522 -11.18 -11.14 -3.14
CA GLY A 522 -10.48 -11.92 -4.17
C GLY A 522 -11.45 -12.66 -5.08
N ARG A 523 -12.39 -13.42 -4.50
CA ARG A 523 -13.46 -14.10 -5.27
C ARG A 523 -14.36 -13.11 -5.99
N PHE A 524 -14.75 -12.00 -5.35
CA PHE A 524 -15.60 -11.01 -6.00
C PHE A 524 -14.97 -10.46 -7.28
N PHE A 525 -13.73 -9.96 -7.22
CA PHE A 525 -13.06 -9.42 -8.40
C PHE A 525 -12.69 -10.48 -9.43
N MET A 526 -12.43 -11.73 -9.02
CA MET A 526 -11.98 -12.78 -9.95
C MET A 526 -13.12 -13.62 -10.54
N GLU A 527 -14.29 -13.69 -9.91
CA GLU A 527 -15.36 -14.63 -10.28
C GLU A 527 -16.68 -13.92 -10.65
N ASP A 528 -16.92 -12.69 -10.20
CA ASP A 528 -18.20 -12.01 -10.46
C ASP A 528 -18.35 -11.61 -11.95
N PRO A 529 -19.44 -12.02 -12.63
CA PRO A 529 -19.65 -11.72 -14.04
C PRO A 529 -19.60 -10.22 -14.38
N ARG A 530 -20.04 -9.34 -13.46
CA ARG A 530 -19.99 -7.89 -13.66
C ARG A 530 -18.54 -7.40 -13.67
N MET A 531 -17.74 -7.84 -12.70
CA MET A 531 -16.32 -7.50 -12.62
C MET A 531 -15.56 -7.97 -13.86
N LEU A 532 -15.86 -9.19 -14.34
CA LEU A 532 -15.30 -9.73 -15.58
C LEU A 532 -15.71 -8.91 -16.80
N SER A 533 -16.99 -8.55 -16.92
CA SER A 533 -17.48 -7.75 -18.06
C SER A 533 -16.87 -6.35 -18.14
N LEU A 534 -16.46 -5.80 -16.99
CA LEU A 534 -15.82 -4.50 -16.86
C LEU A 534 -14.30 -4.55 -17.06
N GLY A 535 -13.72 -5.75 -17.22
CA GLY A 535 -12.28 -5.93 -17.40
C GLY A 535 -11.45 -5.74 -16.13
N TYR A 536 -12.07 -5.79 -14.95
CA TYR A 536 -11.35 -5.74 -13.66
C TYR A 536 -10.50 -6.97 -13.38
N SER A 537 -10.74 -8.05 -14.13
CA SER A 537 -9.93 -9.24 -14.11
C SER A 537 -9.76 -9.82 -15.51
N VAL A 538 -8.59 -10.38 -15.78
CA VAL A 538 -8.18 -10.85 -17.10
C VAL A 538 -7.58 -12.25 -17.01
N ASP A 539 -7.90 -13.09 -17.99
CA ASP A 539 -7.31 -14.42 -18.12
C ASP A 539 -5.88 -14.31 -18.67
N VAL A 540 -4.95 -15.03 -18.03
CA VAL A 540 -3.54 -15.14 -18.44
C VAL A 540 -3.10 -16.59 -18.37
N VAL A 541 -1.98 -16.91 -19.01
CA VAL A 541 -1.39 -18.25 -19.00
C VAL A 541 0.05 -18.17 -18.52
N SER A 542 0.36 -18.82 -17.40
CA SER A 542 1.72 -18.95 -16.87
C SER A 542 2.29 -20.33 -17.24
N PRO A 543 3.60 -20.44 -17.54
CA PRO A 543 4.28 -21.73 -17.65
C PRO A 543 4.20 -22.61 -16.38
N VAL A 544 4.00 -21.99 -15.21
CA VAL A 544 3.97 -22.69 -13.92
C VAL A 544 2.55 -23.01 -13.45
N HIS A 545 1.62 -22.06 -13.61
CA HIS A 545 0.26 -22.17 -13.06
C HIS A 545 -0.80 -22.53 -14.11
N GLY A 546 -0.41 -22.64 -15.39
CA GLY A 546 -1.37 -22.81 -16.48
C GLY A 546 -2.26 -21.57 -16.65
N LYS A 547 -3.50 -21.78 -17.09
CA LYS A 547 -4.49 -20.70 -17.23
C LYS A 547 -5.04 -20.29 -15.87
N TYR A 548 -4.95 -19.01 -15.53
CA TYR A 548 -5.55 -18.45 -14.33
C TYR A 548 -5.97 -16.99 -14.57
N ARG A 549 -6.57 -16.37 -13.56
CA ARG A 549 -7.05 -14.99 -13.64
C ARG A 549 -6.26 -14.08 -12.70
N ARG A 550 -5.96 -12.88 -13.17
CA ARG A 550 -5.34 -11.80 -12.38
C ARG A 550 -6.18 -10.54 -12.46
N HIS A 551 -5.86 -9.58 -11.59
CA HIS A 551 -6.39 -8.22 -11.70
C HIS A 551 -6.03 -7.63 -13.07
N GLY A 552 -7.05 -7.05 -13.69
CA GLY A 552 -7.01 -6.42 -15.00
C GLY A 552 -6.51 -4.99 -14.92
N ALA A 553 -7.09 -4.13 -15.75
CA ALA A 553 -6.57 -2.78 -15.97
C ALA A 553 -6.83 -1.87 -14.76
N TYR A 554 -5.80 -1.14 -14.32
CA TYR A 554 -5.99 0.01 -13.42
C TYR A 554 -6.60 1.20 -14.16
N TRP A 555 -6.31 1.34 -15.46
CA TRP A 555 -6.73 2.47 -16.29
C TRP A 555 -7.45 1.98 -17.54
N ARG A 556 -8.33 2.79 -18.09
CA ARG A 556 -9.02 2.49 -19.36
C ARG A 556 -8.77 3.61 -20.34
N PHE A 557 -8.36 3.28 -21.56
CA PHE A 557 -8.09 4.24 -22.62
C PHE A 557 -9.15 4.11 -23.72
N SER A 558 -9.56 5.21 -24.33
CA SER A 558 -10.57 5.17 -25.41
C SER A 558 -10.11 4.38 -26.65
N ARG A 559 -8.80 4.15 -26.80
CA ARG A 559 -8.16 3.41 -27.89
C ARG A 559 -7.23 2.31 -27.36
N ASP A 560 -7.73 1.54 -26.39
CA ASP A 560 -7.02 0.55 -25.57
C ASP A 560 -5.93 -0.27 -26.29
N ARG A 561 -4.72 -0.27 -25.70
CA ARG A 561 -3.63 -1.22 -25.98
C ARG A 561 -2.86 -1.51 -24.68
N LEU A 562 -3.51 -2.13 -23.70
CA LEU A 562 -2.85 -2.57 -22.47
C LEU A 562 -2.29 -3.99 -22.61
N THR A 563 -1.26 -4.31 -21.84
CA THR A 563 -0.60 -5.62 -21.86
C THR A 563 -0.76 -6.33 -20.53
N PHE A 564 -1.16 -7.61 -20.55
CA PHE A 564 -1.32 -8.39 -19.32
C PHE A 564 -0.47 -9.65 -19.40
N GLY A 565 0.66 -9.64 -18.68
CA GLY A 565 1.49 -10.82 -18.54
C GLY A 565 1.15 -11.65 -17.29
N PRO A 566 1.53 -12.94 -17.27
CA PRO A 566 1.31 -13.82 -16.13
C PRO A 566 2.34 -13.57 -15.02
N TRP A 567 2.19 -14.28 -13.91
CA TRP A 567 3.19 -14.45 -12.87
C TRP A 567 4.39 -15.21 -13.43
N GLU A 568 5.59 -14.77 -13.04
CA GLU A 568 6.85 -15.36 -13.47
C GLU A 568 7.63 -16.04 -12.34
N PRO A 569 8.22 -17.23 -12.62
CA PRO A 569 9.07 -17.93 -11.68
C PRO A 569 10.37 -17.16 -11.41
N LEU A 570 10.95 -17.42 -10.24
CA LEU A 570 12.25 -16.89 -9.87
C LEU A 570 13.29 -17.29 -10.91
N GLY A 571 13.99 -16.31 -11.49
CA GLY A 571 15.01 -16.55 -12.49
C GLY A 571 14.48 -17.10 -13.82
N GLY A 572 13.16 -16.96 -14.07
CA GLY A 572 12.52 -17.39 -15.33
C GLY A 572 13.14 -16.77 -16.58
N HIS A 573 13.77 -15.60 -16.44
CA HIS A 573 14.35 -14.84 -17.56
C HIS A 573 15.86 -14.64 -17.43
N THR A 574 16.52 -15.25 -16.43
CA THR A 574 17.97 -15.12 -16.20
C THR A 574 18.76 -15.47 -17.46
N VAL A 575 18.53 -16.65 -18.05
CA VAL A 575 19.29 -17.10 -19.24
C VAL A 575 19.01 -16.21 -20.46
N PRO A 576 17.75 -15.91 -20.85
CA PRO A 576 17.46 -14.97 -21.93
C PRO A 576 18.13 -13.60 -21.77
N ILE A 577 18.05 -13.01 -20.57
CA ILE A 577 18.65 -11.69 -20.29
C ILE A 577 20.17 -11.74 -20.41
N LEU A 578 20.83 -12.78 -19.86
CA LEU A 578 22.29 -12.90 -19.98
C LEU A 578 22.74 -13.06 -21.43
N ARG A 579 21.98 -13.77 -22.28
CA ARG A 579 22.25 -13.85 -23.71
C ARG A 579 22.10 -12.49 -24.40
N GLU A 580 21.07 -11.71 -24.06
CA GLU A 580 20.89 -10.32 -24.56
C GLU A 580 22.06 -9.40 -24.16
N LEU A 581 22.68 -9.66 -23.00
CA LEU A 581 23.87 -8.96 -22.52
C LEU A 581 25.18 -9.47 -23.15
N GLY A 582 25.11 -10.48 -24.04
CA GLY A 582 26.23 -11.02 -24.81
C GLY A 582 27.04 -12.10 -24.08
N TYR A 583 26.51 -12.71 -23.02
CA TYR A 583 27.16 -13.85 -22.37
C TYR A 583 26.97 -15.12 -23.21
N SER A 584 28.03 -15.93 -23.37
CA SER A 584 27.96 -17.23 -24.02
C SER A 584 27.30 -18.27 -23.12
N ASP A 585 26.75 -19.34 -23.68
CA ASP A 585 26.14 -20.44 -22.90
C ASP A 585 27.13 -21.04 -21.88
N GLN A 586 28.42 -21.08 -22.21
CA GLN A 586 29.47 -21.54 -21.29
C GLN A 586 29.66 -20.59 -20.10
N GLN A 587 29.64 -19.27 -20.33
CA GLN A 587 29.72 -18.28 -19.26
C GLN A 587 28.46 -18.32 -18.38
N ILE A 588 27.29 -18.46 -18.99
CA ILE A 588 26.01 -18.58 -18.27
C ILE A 588 26.03 -19.83 -17.38
N SER A 589 26.47 -20.97 -17.91
CA SER A 589 26.61 -22.21 -17.13
C SER A 589 27.57 -22.05 -15.95
N ASP A 590 28.70 -21.36 -16.12
CA ASP A 590 29.64 -21.07 -15.02
C ASP A 590 28.98 -20.21 -13.92
N LEU A 591 28.30 -19.13 -14.31
CA LEU A 591 27.62 -18.23 -13.38
C LEU A 591 26.53 -18.95 -12.57
N VAL A 592 25.77 -19.86 -13.20
CA VAL A 592 24.76 -20.68 -12.52
C VAL A 592 25.41 -21.67 -11.56
N GLN A 593 26.43 -22.41 -12.00
CA GLN A 593 27.13 -23.40 -11.17
C GLN A 593 27.76 -22.76 -9.93
N ARG A 594 28.30 -21.54 -10.09
CA ARG A 594 28.90 -20.74 -9.00
C ARG A 594 27.87 -19.99 -8.16
N ARG A 595 26.57 -20.11 -8.50
CA ARG A 595 25.45 -19.42 -7.85
C ARG A 595 25.60 -17.89 -7.82
N VAL A 596 26.25 -17.32 -8.84
CA VAL A 596 26.22 -15.87 -9.08
C VAL A 596 24.84 -15.47 -9.61
N VAL A 597 24.21 -16.36 -10.37
CA VAL A 597 22.83 -16.22 -10.85
C VAL A 597 22.06 -17.51 -10.59
N GLU A 598 20.74 -17.40 -10.58
CA GLU A 598 19.83 -18.55 -10.53
C GLU A 598 18.91 -18.52 -11.76
N ALA A 599 18.77 -19.68 -12.42
CA ALA A 599 17.94 -19.84 -13.59
C ALA A 599 16.84 -20.86 -13.32
N TRP A 600 15.64 -20.59 -13.82
CA TRP A 600 14.53 -21.53 -13.71
C TRP A 600 14.72 -22.71 -14.67
N GLU A 601 14.72 -23.94 -14.14
CA GLU A 601 14.95 -25.18 -14.90
C GLU A 601 13.66 -25.92 -15.28
N GLY A 602 12.48 -25.32 -15.07
CA GLY A 602 11.19 -25.97 -15.28
C GLY A 602 10.71 -26.79 -14.05
N GLY A 603 9.40 -26.86 -13.85
CA GLY A 603 8.78 -27.79 -12.88
C GLY A 603 8.82 -27.41 -11.40
N ARG A 604 9.34 -26.25 -11.01
CA ARG A 604 9.26 -25.70 -9.64
C ARG A 604 8.74 -24.26 -9.68
N ALA A 605 7.66 -23.97 -8.97
CA ALA A 605 7.19 -22.61 -8.70
C ALA A 605 8.15 -21.89 -7.74
#